data_AF-A0A0A8L2N3-F1
#
_entry.id   AF-A0A0A8L2N3-F1
#
_cell.length_a   1.000
_cell.length_b   1.000
_cell.length_c   1.000
_cell.angle_alpha   90.00
_cell.angle_beta   90.00
_cell.angle_gamma   90.00
#
_symmetry.space_group_name_H-M   'P 1'
#
loop_
_entity.id
_entity.type
_entity.pdbx_description
1 polymer ?
#
loop_
_entity_poly.entity_id
_entity_poly.type
_entity_poly.pdbx_seq_one_letter_code
_entity_poly.pdbx_strand_id
1 'polypeptide(L)'
;MDLSHVKILILGAGGLGCEIVKTLALHGLPELHIVDLDTIELTNLNRQFLFTTQDIGKPKASVAATAINNLHLPRFGNQGYVNVVPYNQDLMLFSDEFVSQFDIVISGLDSIEARRWINFKLHALTVKSNFKTVIPFVDGATEGLMGNCKLIVPGFTSCYECSLTTLPKNTETYPLCTLASNPRTLAHCIQYASIILWPREFHKRPHDLDSADDLQWLYEKSLQRAINFNIDHSDLTTRYVLGVLKSIIPSVTTTNAIIAGQCCKQAVDLLTEKIDIESCPTFTMYNGESGATMFSYRHEKDNNCPLVPESDKKISNDDQEIDELDDEDFETVKDIVYVLPESNGQVVIDEQSLKILNNTTLTYTTELIGSTFKITGGSMTSSCGCGSSFGLDQET
;
A
#
# COMPACT_ATOMS: atom_id res chain seq x y z
N MET A 1 -14.54 -15.46 25.83
CA MET A 1 -14.29 -14.26 26.65
C MET A 1 -15.60 -13.52 26.98
N ASP A 2 -15.63 -12.80 28.11
CA ASP A 2 -16.68 -11.79 28.40
C ASP A 2 -16.41 -10.52 27.57
N LEU A 3 -17.42 -10.04 26.84
CA LEU A 3 -17.29 -8.84 25.98
C LEU A 3 -17.44 -7.52 26.75
N SER A 4 -17.76 -7.57 28.05
CA SER A 4 -18.07 -6.40 28.89
C SER A 4 -16.92 -5.41 29.08
N HIS A 5 -15.67 -5.84 28.84
CA HIS A 5 -14.46 -5.05 29.06
C HIS A 5 -13.53 -4.98 27.84
N VAL A 6 -14.01 -5.38 26.66
CA VAL A 6 -13.19 -5.42 25.45
C VAL A 6 -12.88 -4.02 24.93
N LYS A 7 -11.61 -3.76 24.63
CA LYS A 7 -11.10 -2.56 23.97
C LYS A 7 -10.66 -2.87 22.54
N ILE A 8 -11.26 -2.18 21.57
CA ILE A 8 -10.92 -2.36 20.15
C ILE A 8 -10.27 -1.10 19.59
N LEU A 9 -9.12 -1.28 18.94
CA LEU A 9 -8.50 -0.23 18.13
C LEU A 9 -8.95 -0.35 16.68
N ILE A 10 -9.48 0.75 16.15
CA ILE A 10 -9.97 0.88 14.78
C ILE A 10 -9.05 1.85 14.05
N LEU A 11 -8.39 1.37 13.00
CA LEU A 11 -7.45 2.15 12.20
C LEU A 11 -8.12 2.60 10.91
N GLY A 12 -8.33 3.91 10.80
CA GLY A 12 -9.07 4.57 9.73
C GLY A 12 -10.53 4.84 10.10
N ALA A 13 -11.00 6.03 9.75
CA ALA A 13 -12.36 6.53 9.85
C ALA A 13 -12.96 6.85 8.47
N GLY A 14 -12.32 6.36 7.39
CA GLY A 14 -12.86 6.37 6.03
C GLY A 14 -14.07 5.45 5.84
N GLY A 15 -14.51 5.23 4.59
CA GLY A 15 -15.76 4.50 4.29
C GLY A 15 -15.90 3.16 5.03
N LEU A 16 -14.86 2.34 4.98
CA LEU A 16 -14.78 1.07 5.70
C LEU A 16 -14.71 1.26 7.23
N GLY A 17 -13.93 2.22 7.72
CA GLY A 17 -13.83 2.58 9.13
C GLY A 17 -15.16 3.02 9.75
N CYS A 18 -15.91 3.90 9.07
CA CYS A 18 -17.25 4.32 9.46
C CYS A 18 -18.20 3.12 9.66
N GLU A 19 -18.16 2.18 8.71
CA GLU A 19 -18.95 0.95 8.75
C GLU A 19 -18.53 0.04 9.91
N ILE A 20 -17.23 -0.12 10.17
CA ILE A 20 -16.68 -0.91 11.28
C ILE A 20 -17.15 -0.34 12.63
N VAL A 21 -16.94 0.96 12.86
CA VAL A 21 -17.30 1.62 14.13
C VAL A 21 -18.81 1.48 14.37
N LYS A 22 -19.63 1.80 13.36
CA LYS A 22 -21.09 1.64 13.46
C LYS A 22 -21.46 0.21 13.85
N THR A 23 -20.88 -0.78 13.17
CA THR A 23 -21.23 -2.19 13.36
C THR A 23 -20.86 -2.68 14.76
N LEU A 24 -19.65 -2.38 15.24
CA LEU A 24 -19.20 -2.78 16.58
C LEU A 24 -19.99 -2.05 17.68
N ALA A 25 -20.30 -0.77 17.50
CA ALA A 25 -21.08 0.00 18.46
C ALA A 25 -22.53 -0.49 18.54
N LEU A 26 -23.17 -0.80 17.39
CA LEU A 26 -24.50 -1.43 17.37
C LEU A 26 -24.49 -2.85 17.96
N HIS A 27 -23.35 -3.54 17.88
CA HIS A 27 -23.16 -4.81 18.55
C HIS A 27 -23.03 -4.66 20.08
N GLY A 28 -22.81 -3.45 20.60
CA GLY A 28 -22.70 -3.16 22.02
C GLY A 28 -21.31 -3.37 22.61
N LEU A 29 -20.26 -3.40 21.77
CA LEU A 29 -18.89 -3.48 22.29
C LEU A 29 -18.52 -2.21 23.05
N PRO A 30 -17.95 -2.33 24.26
CA PRO A 30 -18.03 -1.27 25.25
C PRO A 30 -17.09 -0.09 24.99
N GLU A 31 -15.89 -0.33 24.45
CA GLU A 31 -14.86 0.69 24.29
C GLU A 31 -14.16 0.55 22.93
N LEU A 32 -14.35 1.57 22.08
CA LEU A 32 -13.82 1.63 20.71
C LEU A 32 -12.89 2.83 20.57
N HIS A 33 -11.69 2.64 20.02
CA HIS A 33 -10.71 3.70 19.82
C HIS A 33 -10.50 3.88 18.32
N ILE A 34 -10.71 5.09 17.79
CA ILE A 34 -10.59 5.37 16.36
C ILE A 34 -9.36 6.22 16.12
N VAL A 35 -8.49 5.79 15.21
CA VAL A 35 -7.32 6.56 14.76
C VAL A 35 -7.52 6.96 13.30
N ASP A 36 -7.45 8.25 13.01
CA ASP A 36 -7.43 8.78 11.64
C ASP A 36 -6.76 10.15 11.63
N LEU A 37 -5.85 10.41 10.70
CA LEU A 37 -5.13 11.67 10.56
C LEU A 37 -5.90 12.70 9.72
N ASP A 38 -6.85 12.24 8.89
CA ASP A 38 -7.45 13.07 7.86
C ASP A 38 -8.55 13.99 8.39
N THR A 39 -8.86 14.98 7.56
CA THR A 39 -10.03 15.83 7.71
C THR A 39 -11.12 15.44 6.70
N ILE A 40 -12.36 15.83 6.99
CA ILE A 40 -13.52 15.50 6.17
C ILE A 40 -13.56 16.38 4.92
N GLU A 41 -13.71 15.75 3.76
CA GLU A 41 -13.90 16.42 2.48
C GLU A 41 -15.32 16.19 1.91
N LEU A 42 -15.77 17.07 1.02
CA LEU A 42 -17.05 16.90 0.33
C LEU A 42 -17.14 15.55 -0.42
N THR A 43 -16.02 15.11 -1.02
CA THR A 43 -15.89 13.85 -1.76
C THR A 43 -16.11 12.62 -0.89
N ASN A 44 -16.04 12.76 0.44
CA ASN A 44 -16.20 11.67 1.40
C ASN A 44 -17.67 11.33 1.67
N LEU A 45 -18.56 12.32 1.55
CA LEU A 45 -19.96 12.23 2.00
C LEU A 45 -20.81 11.23 1.21
N ASN A 46 -20.37 10.81 0.02
CA ASN A 46 -21.07 9.79 -0.77
C ASN A 46 -21.04 8.39 -0.13
N ARG A 47 -20.09 8.14 0.78
CA ARG A 47 -19.84 6.82 1.37
C ARG A 47 -19.51 6.81 2.86
N GLN A 48 -19.13 7.95 3.43
CA GLN A 48 -18.78 8.10 4.84
C GLN A 48 -19.96 8.73 5.60
N PHE A 49 -20.98 7.92 5.87
CA PHE A 49 -22.29 8.35 6.38
C PHE A 49 -22.28 8.92 7.80
N LEU A 50 -21.17 8.81 8.53
CA LEU A 50 -21.01 9.46 9.84
C LEU A 50 -20.75 10.97 9.73
N PHE A 51 -20.53 11.48 8.51
CA PHE A 51 -20.17 12.86 8.25
C PHE A 51 -21.27 13.60 7.49
N THR A 52 -21.42 14.89 7.78
CA THR A 52 -22.35 15.77 7.09
C THR A 52 -21.61 16.92 6.41
N THR A 53 -22.32 17.71 5.60
CA THR A 53 -21.75 18.91 4.96
C THR A 53 -21.26 19.95 5.98
N GLN A 54 -21.77 19.93 7.21
CA GLN A 54 -21.34 20.84 8.29
C GLN A 54 -20.02 20.39 8.95
N ASP A 55 -19.54 19.20 8.62
CA ASP A 55 -18.34 18.61 9.20
C ASP A 55 -17.11 18.74 8.31
N ILE A 56 -17.27 19.30 7.10
CA ILE A 56 -16.16 19.54 6.17
C ILE A 56 -15.05 20.35 6.85
N GLY A 57 -13.81 19.87 6.73
CA GLY A 57 -12.61 20.44 7.35
C GLY A 57 -12.37 20.01 8.81
N LYS A 58 -13.30 19.30 9.46
CA LYS A 58 -13.09 18.75 10.81
C LYS A 58 -12.36 17.40 10.75
N PRO A 59 -11.64 16.99 11.82
CA PRO A 59 -10.98 15.69 11.88
C PRO A 59 -11.98 14.52 11.82
N LYS A 60 -11.71 13.52 10.96
CA LYS A 60 -12.62 12.38 10.74
C LYS A 60 -12.86 11.58 12.02
N ALA A 61 -11.79 11.21 12.73
CA ALA A 61 -11.91 10.40 13.96
C ALA A 61 -12.80 11.08 15.02
N SER A 62 -12.61 12.38 15.24
CA SER A 62 -13.40 13.16 16.21
C SER A 62 -14.88 13.21 15.87
N VAL A 63 -15.22 13.49 14.61
CA VAL A 63 -16.62 13.56 14.17
C VAL A 63 -17.26 12.17 14.21
N ALA A 64 -16.55 11.12 13.79
CA ALA A 64 -17.04 9.75 13.83
C ALA A 64 -17.36 9.30 15.28
N ALA A 65 -16.45 9.56 16.21
CA ALA A 65 -16.66 9.26 17.63
C ALA A 65 -17.86 10.04 18.20
N THR A 66 -17.95 11.33 17.90
CA THR A 66 -19.07 12.18 18.34
C THR A 66 -20.41 11.67 17.80
N ALA A 67 -20.46 11.34 16.51
CA ALA A 67 -21.66 10.84 15.84
C ALA A 67 -22.19 9.57 16.52
N ILE A 68 -21.31 8.62 16.84
CA ILE A 68 -21.70 7.35 17.47
C ILE A 68 -22.04 7.53 18.95
N ASN A 69 -21.25 8.29 19.71
CA ASN A 69 -21.52 8.51 21.14
C ASN A 69 -22.87 9.21 21.36
N ASN A 70 -23.28 10.12 20.47
CA ASN A 70 -24.59 10.79 20.54
C ASN A 70 -25.79 9.84 20.38
N LEU A 71 -25.58 8.64 19.83
CA LEU A 71 -26.64 7.64 19.71
C LEU A 71 -26.96 6.95 21.05
N HIS A 72 -26.09 7.09 22.06
CA HIS A 72 -26.26 6.47 23.37
C HIS A 72 -26.60 4.98 23.25
N LEU A 73 -25.78 4.24 22.47
CA LEU A 73 -25.99 2.81 22.23
C LEU A 73 -25.66 2.02 23.49
N PRO A 74 -26.51 1.07 23.94
CA PRO A 74 -26.24 0.26 25.12
C PRO A 74 -25.03 -0.64 24.91
N ARG A 75 -24.20 -0.81 25.94
CA ARG A 75 -23.02 -1.70 25.91
C ARG A 75 -23.27 -3.03 26.61
N PHE A 76 -22.46 -4.04 26.29
CA PHE A 76 -22.45 -5.32 27.00
C PHE A 76 -22.03 -5.19 28.47
N GLY A 77 -22.60 -6.08 29.30
CA GLY A 77 -22.16 -6.35 30.67
C GLY A 77 -22.38 -5.25 31.72
N ASN A 78 -22.89 -4.07 31.37
CA ASN A 78 -23.02 -2.95 32.31
C ASN A 78 -24.23 -2.03 32.02
N GLN A 79 -24.68 -1.30 33.06
CA GLN A 79 -25.47 -0.06 32.90
C GLN A 79 -24.55 1.01 32.27
N GLY A 80 -24.86 1.46 31.06
CA GLY A 80 -24.09 2.50 30.36
C GLY A 80 -24.17 2.39 28.85
N TYR A 81 -23.37 3.22 28.17
CA TYR A 81 -23.33 3.31 26.72
C TYR A 81 -21.96 2.92 26.17
N VAL A 82 -21.93 2.52 24.91
CA VAL A 82 -20.70 2.36 24.13
C VAL A 82 -19.91 3.68 24.17
N ASN A 83 -18.61 3.58 24.43
CA ASN A 83 -17.70 4.71 24.46
C ASN A 83 -16.75 4.66 23.26
N VAL A 84 -16.79 5.68 22.42
CA VAL A 84 -15.88 5.84 21.29
C VAL A 84 -14.89 6.97 21.56
N VAL A 85 -13.60 6.65 21.53
CA VAL A 85 -12.49 7.57 21.83
C VAL A 85 -11.72 7.90 20.54
N PRO A 86 -11.67 9.17 20.10
CA PRO A 86 -10.97 9.55 18.88
C PRO A 86 -9.50 9.91 19.11
N TYR A 87 -8.67 9.64 18.11
CA TYR A 87 -7.28 10.09 18.00
C TYR A 87 -7.05 10.66 16.60
N ASN A 88 -6.81 11.97 16.53
CA ASN A 88 -6.58 12.69 15.27
C ASN A 88 -5.08 12.81 14.98
N GLN A 89 -4.40 11.69 14.79
CA GLN A 89 -2.96 11.68 14.57
C GLN A 89 -2.54 10.50 13.69
N ASP A 90 -1.32 10.59 13.15
CA ASP A 90 -0.69 9.49 12.44
C ASP A 90 -0.52 8.28 13.38
N LEU A 91 -1.00 7.12 12.93
CA LEU A 91 -0.93 5.88 13.68
C LEU A 91 0.51 5.44 13.97
N MET A 92 1.45 5.84 13.12
CA MET A 92 2.86 5.45 13.24
C MET A 92 3.56 6.08 14.45
N LEU A 93 2.91 7.08 15.08
CA LEU A 93 3.40 7.78 16.26
C LEU A 93 3.02 7.10 17.57
N PHE A 94 2.17 6.07 17.54
CA PHE A 94 1.75 5.39 18.77
C PHE A 94 2.85 4.49 19.34
N SER A 95 2.98 4.52 20.66
CA SER A 95 3.94 3.73 21.41
C SER A 95 3.47 2.28 21.60
N ASP A 96 4.40 1.42 22.00
CA ASP A 96 4.12 0.02 22.34
C ASP A 96 3.11 -0.07 23.51
N GLU A 97 3.22 0.84 24.50
CA GLU A 97 2.30 0.93 25.64
C GLU A 97 0.87 1.29 25.21
N PHE A 98 0.72 2.19 24.23
CA PHE A 98 -0.60 2.50 23.70
C PHE A 98 -1.23 1.31 23.00
N VAL A 99 -0.50 0.64 22.10
CA VAL A 99 -1.06 -0.45 21.29
C VAL A 99 -1.34 -1.69 22.15
N SER A 100 -0.51 -1.94 23.17
CA SER A 100 -0.66 -3.10 24.06
C SER A 100 -1.91 -3.12 24.94
N GLN A 101 -2.67 -2.02 25.02
CA GLN A 101 -3.89 -1.95 25.84
C GLN A 101 -5.12 -2.58 25.16
N PHE A 102 -5.04 -2.91 23.87
CA PHE A 102 -6.18 -3.36 23.07
C PHE A 102 -6.25 -4.88 22.98
N ASP A 103 -7.47 -5.41 22.97
CA ASP A 103 -7.71 -6.84 22.82
C ASP A 103 -7.66 -7.26 21.34
N ILE A 104 -7.99 -6.35 20.43
CA ILE A 104 -7.97 -6.60 18.98
C ILE A 104 -7.84 -5.28 18.21
N VAL A 105 -7.15 -5.34 17.07
CA VAL A 105 -7.03 -4.24 16.11
C VAL A 105 -7.83 -4.57 14.85
N ILE A 106 -8.59 -3.61 14.32
CA ILE A 106 -9.28 -3.73 13.04
C ILE A 106 -8.89 -2.54 12.15
N SER A 107 -8.43 -2.79 10.93
CA SER A 107 -8.10 -1.72 9.97
C SER A 107 -9.07 -1.63 8.82
N GLY A 108 -9.34 -0.38 8.43
CA GLY A 108 -9.88 0.00 7.13
C GLY A 108 -8.99 1.07 6.49
N LEU A 109 -7.68 0.88 6.57
CA LEU A 109 -6.65 1.78 6.03
C LEU A 109 -6.68 1.77 4.49
N ASP A 110 -6.03 2.73 3.85
CA ASP A 110 -5.92 2.82 2.40
C ASP A 110 -4.46 2.71 1.90
N SER A 111 -3.47 2.90 2.78
CA SER A 111 -2.06 2.74 2.43
C SER A 111 -1.49 1.37 2.80
N ILE A 112 -0.56 0.89 1.97
CA ILE A 112 0.21 -0.33 2.25
C ILE A 112 1.17 -0.08 3.42
N GLU A 113 1.83 1.08 3.45
CA GLU A 113 2.80 1.44 4.48
C GLU A 113 2.21 1.38 5.89
N ALA A 114 1.03 1.96 6.10
CA ALA A 114 0.38 1.96 7.40
C ALA A 114 -0.05 0.54 7.84
N ARG A 115 -0.50 -0.29 6.90
CA ARG A 115 -0.82 -1.71 7.16
C ARG A 115 0.42 -2.52 7.55
N ARG A 116 1.54 -2.32 6.84
CA ARG A 116 2.82 -2.94 7.17
C ARG A 116 3.28 -2.51 8.56
N TRP A 117 3.24 -1.22 8.86
CA TRP A 117 3.66 -0.69 10.16
C TRP A 117 2.91 -1.35 11.32
N ILE A 118 1.58 -1.42 11.26
CA ILE A 118 0.81 -2.05 12.35
C ILE A 118 1.07 -3.55 12.41
N ASN A 119 1.24 -4.22 11.27
CA ASN A 119 1.61 -5.62 11.22
C ASN A 119 2.95 -5.89 11.94
N PHE A 120 3.99 -5.09 11.64
CA PHE A 120 5.28 -5.17 12.33
C PHE A 120 5.16 -4.85 13.83
N LYS A 121 4.41 -3.82 14.20
CA LYS A 121 4.21 -3.41 15.59
C LYS A 121 3.59 -4.53 16.43
N LEU A 122 2.51 -5.15 15.93
CA LEU A 122 1.80 -6.22 16.64
C LEU A 122 2.65 -7.50 16.73
N HIS A 123 3.41 -7.83 15.68
CA HIS A 123 4.38 -8.91 15.72
C HIS A 123 5.47 -8.65 16.77
N ALA A 124 6.08 -7.46 16.76
CA ALA A 124 7.14 -7.10 17.70
C ALA A 124 6.64 -7.16 19.15
N LEU A 125 5.43 -6.66 19.45
CA LEU A 125 4.81 -6.79 20.77
C LEU A 125 4.63 -8.26 21.20
N THR A 126 4.22 -9.11 20.26
CA THR A 126 4.03 -10.54 20.50
C THR A 126 5.34 -11.23 20.85
N VAL A 127 6.40 -10.99 20.08
CA VAL A 127 7.72 -11.56 20.34
C VAL A 127 8.34 -11.00 21.62
N LYS A 128 8.31 -9.68 21.83
CA LYS A 128 8.86 -9.03 23.03
C LYS A 128 8.20 -9.52 24.32
N SER A 129 6.90 -9.81 24.28
CA SER A 129 6.16 -10.34 25.43
C SER A 129 6.35 -11.86 25.64
N ASN A 130 7.14 -12.52 24.79
CA ASN A 130 7.26 -13.98 24.71
C ASN A 130 5.88 -14.65 24.60
N PHE A 131 5.08 -14.18 23.64
CA PHE A 131 3.72 -14.67 23.34
C PHE A 131 2.71 -14.54 24.49
N LYS A 132 2.99 -13.73 25.52
CA LYS A 132 2.02 -13.41 26.58
C LYS A 132 0.99 -12.39 26.15
N THR A 133 1.36 -11.51 25.22
CA THR A 133 0.48 -10.49 24.64
C THR A 133 0.40 -10.76 23.15
N VAL A 134 -0.71 -11.36 22.71
CA VAL A 134 -1.00 -11.60 21.30
C VAL A 134 -2.24 -10.80 20.96
N ILE A 135 -2.07 -9.74 20.17
CA ILE A 135 -3.17 -8.86 19.77
C ILE A 135 -3.53 -9.22 18.33
N PRO A 136 -4.70 -9.82 18.10
CA PRO A 136 -5.15 -10.13 16.75
C PRO A 136 -5.38 -8.87 15.93
N PHE A 137 -5.24 -9.02 14.62
CA PHE A 137 -5.37 -7.96 13.64
C PHE A 137 -6.30 -8.40 12.51
N VAL A 138 -7.38 -7.67 12.31
CA VAL A 138 -8.33 -7.91 11.21
C VAL A 138 -8.22 -6.77 10.21
N ASP A 139 -7.67 -7.04 9.04
CA ASP A 139 -7.52 -6.05 7.98
C ASP A 139 -8.63 -6.18 6.93
N GLY A 140 -9.32 -5.07 6.67
CA GLY A 140 -10.26 -4.95 5.58
C GLY A 140 -9.71 -4.04 4.47
N ALA A 141 -9.99 -4.40 3.22
CA ALA A 141 -9.70 -3.56 2.06
C ALA A 141 -10.85 -3.62 1.06
N THR A 142 -11.05 -2.52 0.33
CA THR A 142 -12.13 -2.37 -0.65
C THR A 142 -11.63 -1.62 -1.87
N GLU A 143 -12.00 -2.10 -3.05
CA GLU A 143 -11.74 -1.47 -4.34
C GLU A 143 -12.91 -1.74 -5.27
N GLY A 144 -13.65 -0.69 -5.62
CA GLY A 144 -14.86 -0.77 -6.42
C GLY A 144 -15.88 -1.76 -5.82
N LEU A 145 -16.24 -2.77 -6.61
CA LEU A 145 -17.16 -3.84 -6.21
C LEU A 145 -16.44 -5.05 -5.60
N MET A 146 -15.15 -4.95 -5.33
CA MET A 146 -14.32 -6.00 -4.75
C MET A 146 -13.78 -5.60 -3.38
N GLY A 147 -13.46 -6.58 -2.57
CA GLY A 147 -12.79 -6.34 -1.30
C GLY A 147 -12.35 -7.62 -0.63
N ASN A 148 -11.60 -7.47 0.46
CA ASN A 148 -11.13 -8.61 1.23
C ASN A 148 -11.10 -8.30 2.73
N CYS A 149 -11.15 -9.37 3.52
CA CYS A 149 -10.97 -9.38 4.97
C CYS A 149 -9.92 -10.42 5.31
N LYS A 150 -8.88 -10.02 6.04
CA LYS A 150 -7.77 -10.88 6.46
C LYS A 150 -7.65 -10.90 7.99
N LEU A 151 -7.64 -12.09 8.56
CA LEU A 151 -7.36 -12.33 9.98
C LEU A 151 -5.89 -12.69 10.17
N ILE A 152 -5.19 -11.87 10.95
CA ILE A 152 -3.81 -12.03 11.33
C ILE A 152 -3.76 -12.22 12.85
N VAL A 153 -3.29 -13.39 13.30
CA VAL A 153 -2.95 -13.63 14.70
C VAL A 153 -1.43 -13.75 14.74
N PRO A 154 -0.70 -12.72 15.23
CA PRO A 154 0.76 -12.68 15.14
C PRO A 154 1.41 -13.94 15.71
N GLY A 155 2.27 -14.57 14.91
CA GLY A 155 2.92 -15.83 15.27
C GLY A 155 2.13 -17.10 14.94
N PHE A 156 0.81 -17.02 14.75
CA PHE A 156 -0.06 -18.19 14.53
C PHE A 156 -0.57 -18.30 13.09
N THR A 157 -1.04 -17.20 12.47
CA THR A 157 -1.53 -17.20 11.08
C THR A 157 -0.59 -16.44 10.14
N SER A 158 -0.88 -16.47 8.83
CA SER A 158 -0.14 -15.65 7.85
C SER A 158 -0.31 -14.16 8.15
N CYS A 159 0.79 -13.42 8.28
CA CYS A 159 0.75 -11.98 8.51
C CYS A 159 0.52 -11.20 7.19
N TYR A 160 0.50 -9.87 7.26
CA TYR A 160 0.31 -9.02 6.08
C TYR A 160 1.44 -9.21 5.06
N GLU A 161 2.68 -9.31 5.52
CA GLU A 161 3.89 -9.51 4.72
C GLU A 161 3.85 -10.82 3.93
N CYS A 162 3.24 -11.88 4.48
CA CYS A 162 3.06 -13.16 3.77
C CYS A 162 2.19 -13.03 2.52
N SER A 163 1.39 -11.96 2.38
CA SER A 163 0.55 -11.69 1.20
C SER A 163 1.03 -10.53 0.35
N LEU A 164 2.18 -9.93 0.65
CA LEU A 164 2.62 -8.72 -0.07
C LEU A 164 2.80 -8.97 -1.58
N THR A 165 3.25 -10.18 -1.93
CA THR A 165 3.44 -10.63 -3.31
C THR A 165 2.14 -10.90 -4.07
N THR A 166 1.04 -11.13 -3.36
CA THR A 166 -0.29 -11.37 -3.95
C THR A 166 -1.10 -10.10 -4.15
N LEU A 167 -0.66 -8.98 -3.55
CA LEU A 167 -1.23 -7.67 -3.83
C LEU A 167 -0.98 -7.29 -5.29
N PRO A 168 -1.96 -6.69 -5.99
CA PRO A 168 -1.71 -6.11 -7.29
C PRO A 168 -0.56 -5.09 -7.15
N LYS A 169 0.38 -5.12 -8.09
CA LYS A 169 1.49 -4.16 -8.13
C LYS A 169 0.89 -2.80 -8.48
N ASN A 170 0.41 -2.08 -7.46
CA ASN A 170 -0.25 -0.77 -7.56
C ASN A 170 0.76 0.36 -7.77
N THR A 171 1.60 0.17 -8.77
CA THR A 171 2.39 1.23 -9.36
C THR A 171 2.39 0.97 -10.85
N GLU A 172 1.34 1.45 -11.52
CA GLU A 172 1.52 1.95 -12.89
C GLU A 172 2.43 3.19 -12.84
N THR A 173 3.64 3.06 -12.30
CA THR A 173 4.73 3.99 -12.55
C THR A 173 5.10 3.78 -14.00
N TYR A 174 4.45 4.56 -14.86
CA TYR A 174 4.78 4.57 -16.27
C TYR A 174 6.25 4.98 -16.42
N PRO A 175 7.06 4.22 -17.18
CA PRO A 175 8.44 4.59 -17.43
C PRO A 175 8.50 6.01 -18.01
N LEU A 176 9.43 6.84 -17.53
CA LEU A 176 9.58 8.23 -18.01
C LEU A 176 9.73 8.32 -19.52
N CYS A 177 10.40 7.35 -20.16
CA CYS A 177 10.52 7.27 -21.62
C CYS A 177 9.15 7.08 -22.33
N THR A 178 8.22 6.36 -21.70
CA THR A 178 6.85 6.18 -22.20
C THR A 178 6.07 7.47 -22.08
N LEU A 179 6.16 8.14 -20.92
CA LEU A 179 5.49 9.44 -20.71
C LEU A 179 6.03 10.52 -21.66
N ALA A 180 7.36 10.64 -21.76
CA ALA A 180 8.04 11.69 -22.50
C ALA A 180 8.01 11.51 -24.02
N SER A 181 8.12 10.26 -24.50
CA SER A 181 8.37 10.01 -25.93
C SER A 181 7.27 9.20 -26.62
N ASN A 182 6.63 8.23 -25.94
CA ASN A 182 5.71 7.29 -26.56
C ASN A 182 4.44 7.02 -25.72
N PRO A 183 3.58 8.03 -25.46
CA PRO A 183 2.31 7.82 -24.78
C PRO A 183 1.38 6.93 -25.61
N ARG A 184 0.54 6.12 -24.94
CA ARG A 184 -0.34 5.12 -25.56
C ARG A 184 -1.78 5.20 -25.03
N THR A 185 -1.96 5.72 -23.82
CA THR A 185 -3.25 5.85 -23.14
C THR A 185 -3.46 7.30 -22.70
N LEU A 186 -4.70 7.69 -22.42
CA LEU A 186 -5.01 9.00 -21.84
C LEU A 186 -4.31 9.22 -20.49
N ALA A 187 -4.17 8.16 -19.69
CA ALA A 187 -3.44 8.21 -18.43
C ALA A 187 -1.97 8.63 -18.63
N HIS A 188 -1.29 8.17 -19.70
CA HIS A 188 0.07 8.63 -20.01
C HIS A 188 0.11 10.12 -20.34
N CYS A 189 -0.89 10.64 -21.05
CA CYS A 189 -0.97 12.06 -21.38
C CYS A 189 -1.17 12.93 -20.13
N ILE A 190 -2.02 12.48 -19.22
CA ILE A 190 -2.31 13.15 -17.94
C ILE A 190 -1.08 13.14 -17.02
N GLN A 191 -0.43 11.99 -16.88
CA GLN A 191 0.80 11.87 -16.09
C GLN A 191 1.95 12.68 -16.68
N TYR A 192 2.06 12.78 -18.01
CA TYR A 192 3.01 13.68 -18.65
C TYR A 192 2.75 15.15 -18.27
N ALA A 193 1.49 15.59 -18.34
CA ALA A 193 1.13 16.97 -17.99
C ALA A 193 1.45 17.28 -16.52
N SER A 194 1.18 16.35 -15.61
CA SER A 194 1.40 16.51 -14.17
C SER A 194 2.87 16.39 -13.74
N ILE A 195 3.59 15.37 -14.21
CA ILE A 195 4.94 15.06 -13.72
C ILE A 195 6.03 15.81 -14.50
N ILE A 196 5.82 16.06 -15.79
CA ILE A 196 6.86 16.63 -16.67
C ILE A 196 6.55 18.09 -17.03
N LEU A 197 5.34 18.38 -17.51
CA LEU A 197 5.02 19.71 -18.03
C LEU A 197 4.75 20.72 -16.90
N TRP A 198 4.05 20.31 -15.84
CA TRP A 198 3.71 21.19 -14.73
C TRP A 198 4.95 21.77 -14.04
N PRO A 199 5.95 20.98 -13.60
CA PRO A 199 7.15 21.55 -12.98
C PRO A 199 7.96 22.42 -13.95
N ARG A 200 7.84 22.18 -15.26
CA ARG A 200 8.49 23.01 -16.28
C ARG A 200 7.86 24.40 -16.41
N GLU A 201 6.54 24.51 -16.35
CA GLU A 201 5.84 25.81 -16.47
C GLU A 201 5.75 26.54 -15.12
N PHE A 202 5.45 25.83 -14.04
CA PHE A 202 5.19 26.41 -12.71
C PHE A 202 6.30 26.21 -11.69
N HIS A 203 7.45 25.67 -12.11
CA HIS A 203 8.64 25.48 -11.28
C HIS A 203 8.33 24.71 -9.98
N LYS A 204 8.49 25.36 -8.82
CA LYS A 204 8.33 24.76 -7.49
C LYS A 204 6.89 24.76 -6.96
N ARG A 205 5.92 25.31 -7.69
CA ARG A 205 4.51 25.29 -7.25
C ARG A 205 3.91 23.91 -7.53
N PRO A 206 3.52 23.11 -6.52
CA PRO A 206 2.74 21.90 -6.77
C PRO A 206 1.38 22.27 -7.35
N HIS A 207 0.80 21.41 -8.20
CA HIS A 207 -0.58 21.58 -8.64
C HIS A 207 -1.53 21.32 -7.47
N ASP A 208 -2.53 22.18 -7.33
CA ASP A 208 -3.64 21.98 -6.41
C ASP A 208 -4.79 21.33 -7.18
N LEU A 209 -5.05 20.04 -6.91
CA LEU A 209 -6.10 19.29 -7.60
C LEU A 209 -7.52 19.71 -7.20
N ASP A 210 -7.67 20.55 -6.17
CA ASP A 210 -8.95 21.13 -5.77
C ASP A 210 -9.15 22.53 -6.38
N SER A 211 -8.10 23.11 -6.99
CA SER A 211 -8.20 24.33 -7.79
C SER A 211 -8.77 24.05 -9.18
N ALA A 212 -9.88 24.72 -9.51
CA ALA A 212 -10.50 24.60 -10.83
C ALA A 212 -9.56 25.03 -11.96
N ASP A 213 -8.71 26.04 -11.73
CA ASP A 213 -7.78 26.56 -12.72
C ASP A 213 -6.64 25.56 -13.01
N ASP A 214 -6.09 24.96 -11.95
CA ASP A 214 -5.01 23.97 -12.07
C ASP A 214 -5.50 22.71 -12.79
N LEU A 215 -6.69 22.23 -12.41
CA LEU A 215 -7.31 21.05 -13.04
C LEU A 215 -7.68 21.31 -14.51
N GLN A 216 -8.15 22.52 -14.83
CA GLN A 216 -8.45 22.92 -16.20
C GLN A 216 -7.17 22.98 -17.04
N TRP A 217 -6.08 23.54 -16.52
CA TRP A 217 -4.79 23.54 -17.20
C TRP A 217 -4.30 22.11 -17.47
N LEU A 218 -4.40 21.23 -16.48
CA LEU A 218 -4.00 19.83 -16.63
C LEU A 218 -4.82 19.11 -17.70
N TYR A 219 -6.14 19.34 -17.74
CA TYR A 219 -7.02 18.85 -18.79
C TYR A 219 -6.60 19.34 -20.18
N GLU A 220 -6.38 20.65 -20.35
CA GLU A 220 -6.03 21.23 -21.65
C GLU A 220 -4.71 20.68 -22.20
N LYS A 221 -3.69 20.59 -21.34
CA LYS A 221 -2.38 20.04 -21.75
C LYS A 221 -2.45 18.55 -22.04
N SER A 222 -3.27 17.80 -21.29
CA SER A 222 -3.52 16.38 -21.55
C SER A 222 -4.23 16.17 -22.89
N LEU A 223 -5.22 17.01 -23.21
CA LEU A 223 -5.94 16.98 -24.49
C LEU A 223 -5.02 17.28 -25.66
N GLN A 224 -4.20 18.34 -25.56
CA GLN A 224 -3.21 18.68 -26.58
C GLN A 224 -2.23 17.53 -26.83
N ARG A 225 -1.75 16.89 -25.76
CA ARG A 225 -0.87 15.72 -25.84
C ARG A 225 -1.57 14.53 -26.52
N ALA A 226 -2.81 14.24 -26.16
CA ALA A 226 -3.58 13.15 -26.76
C ALA A 226 -3.78 13.35 -28.27
N ILE A 227 -4.12 14.57 -28.68
CA ILE A 227 -4.26 14.95 -30.10
C ILE A 227 -2.94 14.76 -30.85
N ASN A 228 -1.82 15.24 -30.28
CA ASN A 228 -0.50 15.14 -30.93
C ASN A 228 -0.04 13.70 -31.17
N PHE A 229 -0.47 12.76 -30.33
CA PHE A 229 -0.15 11.33 -30.44
C PHE A 229 -1.29 10.50 -31.03
N ASN A 230 -2.35 11.15 -31.51
CA ASN A 230 -3.52 10.50 -32.11
C ASN A 230 -4.16 9.44 -31.19
N ILE A 231 -4.24 9.75 -29.89
CA ILE A 231 -4.88 8.92 -28.86
C ILE A 231 -6.36 9.33 -28.76
N ASP A 232 -7.24 8.33 -28.65
CA ASP A 232 -8.67 8.59 -28.44
C ASP A 232 -8.89 9.37 -27.14
N HIS A 233 -9.66 10.45 -27.23
CA HIS A 233 -9.87 11.43 -26.18
C HIS A 233 -11.36 11.72 -25.95
N SER A 234 -12.24 10.87 -26.49
CA SER A 234 -13.69 10.94 -26.29
C SER A 234 -14.10 10.94 -24.81
N ASP A 235 -13.40 10.16 -23.98
CA ASP A 235 -13.64 10.04 -22.53
C ASP A 235 -12.89 11.09 -21.68
N LEU A 236 -12.06 11.94 -22.29
CA LEU A 236 -11.24 12.89 -21.54
C LEU A 236 -12.12 14.01 -20.96
N THR A 237 -12.15 14.09 -19.63
CA THR A 237 -12.84 15.14 -18.87
C THR A 237 -11.95 15.59 -17.71
N THR A 238 -12.22 16.76 -17.14
CA THR A 238 -11.54 17.19 -15.89
C THR A 238 -11.72 16.18 -14.76
N ARG A 239 -12.87 15.49 -14.71
CA ARG A 239 -13.12 14.37 -13.77
C ARG A 239 -12.22 13.16 -14.05
N TYR A 240 -11.98 12.81 -15.31
CA TYR A 240 -11.06 11.74 -15.69
C TYR A 240 -9.62 12.10 -15.30
N VAL A 241 -9.19 13.35 -15.54
CA VAL A 241 -7.88 13.86 -15.11
C VAL A 241 -7.72 13.75 -13.59
N LEU A 242 -8.71 14.21 -12.84
CA LEU A 242 -8.71 14.09 -11.38
C LEU A 242 -8.63 12.62 -10.93
N GLY A 243 -9.36 11.72 -11.60
CA GLY A 243 -9.32 10.28 -11.35
C GLY A 243 -7.93 9.67 -11.50
N VAL A 244 -7.24 9.99 -12.60
CA VAL A 244 -5.88 9.52 -12.87
C VAL A 244 -4.87 10.10 -11.89
N LEU A 245 -4.96 11.39 -11.55
CA LEU A 245 -3.97 12.06 -10.70
C LEU A 245 -4.15 11.79 -9.21
N LYS A 246 -5.39 11.69 -8.73
CA LYS A 246 -5.67 11.27 -7.34
C LYS A 246 -5.59 9.75 -7.17
N SER A 247 -5.25 9.00 -8.23
CA SER A 247 -5.32 7.52 -8.25
C SER A 247 -6.61 7.02 -7.59
N ILE A 248 -7.76 7.62 -7.96
CA ILE A 248 -9.01 7.42 -7.22
C ILE A 248 -9.42 5.96 -7.34
N ILE A 249 -9.20 5.20 -6.27
CA ILE A 249 -9.77 3.87 -6.11
C ILE A 249 -11.28 4.06 -5.96
N PRO A 250 -12.11 3.54 -6.90
CA PRO A 250 -13.55 3.62 -6.76
C PRO A 250 -13.96 3.03 -5.41
N SER A 251 -14.84 3.70 -4.67
CA SER A 251 -15.30 3.20 -3.38
C SER A 251 -16.79 3.41 -3.27
N VAL A 252 -17.50 2.31 -2.99
CA VAL A 252 -18.95 2.30 -2.85
C VAL A 252 -19.34 1.80 -1.46
N THR A 253 -20.40 2.40 -0.92
CA THR A 253 -20.90 2.12 0.43
C THR A 253 -21.27 0.65 0.63
N THR A 254 -21.79 0.00 -0.41
CA THR A 254 -22.19 -1.41 -0.37
C THR A 254 -21.00 -2.34 -0.09
N THR A 255 -19.90 -2.18 -0.83
CA THR A 255 -18.68 -2.97 -0.63
C THR A 255 -18.07 -2.69 0.74
N ASN A 256 -18.03 -1.42 1.18
CA ASN A 256 -17.57 -1.05 2.52
C ASN A 256 -18.38 -1.77 3.61
N ALA A 257 -19.72 -1.80 3.49
CA ALA A 257 -20.59 -2.45 4.46
C ALA A 257 -20.39 -3.97 4.50
N ILE A 258 -20.24 -4.62 3.33
CA ILE A 258 -19.99 -6.06 3.23
C ILE A 258 -18.67 -6.42 3.91
N ILE A 259 -17.58 -5.72 3.58
CA ILE A 259 -16.26 -6.01 4.15
C ILE A 259 -16.21 -5.66 5.64
N ALA A 260 -16.75 -4.51 6.07
CA ALA A 260 -16.85 -4.17 7.49
C ALA A 260 -17.60 -5.24 8.28
N GLY A 261 -18.69 -5.76 7.73
CA GLY A 261 -19.45 -6.86 8.33
C GLY A 261 -18.60 -8.11 8.52
N GLN A 262 -17.78 -8.48 7.53
CA GLN A 262 -16.83 -9.60 7.65
C GLN A 262 -15.75 -9.33 8.70
N CYS A 263 -15.18 -8.13 8.72
CA CYS A 263 -14.16 -7.75 9.71
C CYS A 263 -14.71 -7.81 11.15
N CYS A 264 -15.87 -7.19 11.38
CA CYS A 264 -16.52 -7.20 12.69
C CYS A 264 -16.92 -8.61 13.11
N LYS A 265 -17.42 -9.42 12.17
CA LYS A 265 -17.75 -10.83 12.44
C LYS A 265 -16.53 -11.62 12.86
N GLN A 266 -15.43 -11.55 12.11
CA GLN A 266 -14.19 -12.27 12.47
C GLN A 266 -13.67 -11.84 13.84
N ALA A 267 -13.68 -10.53 14.13
CA ALA A 267 -13.27 -10.01 15.42
C ALA A 267 -14.13 -10.54 16.58
N VAL A 268 -15.46 -10.47 16.46
CA VAL A 268 -16.38 -10.96 17.50
C VAL A 268 -16.29 -12.47 17.66
N ASP A 269 -16.21 -13.23 16.57
CA ASP A 269 -16.08 -14.68 16.64
C ASP A 269 -14.78 -15.09 17.34
N LEU A 270 -13.68 -14.35 17.11
CA LEU A 270 -12.41 -14.58 17.80
C LEU A 270 -12.51 -14.26 19.30
N LEU A 271 -13.02 -13.08 19.65
CA LEU A 271 -13.20 -12.65 21.05
C LEU A 271 -14.16 -13.60 21.82
N THR A 272 -15.14 -14.17 21.14
CA THR A 272 -16.09 -15.11 21.75
C THR A 272 -15.66 -16.57 21.68
N GLU A 273 -14.43 -16.85 21.23
CA GLU A 273 -13.85 -18.20 21.11
C GLU A 273 -14.72 -19.15 20.26
N LYS A 274 -15.41 -18.61 19.25
CA LYS A 274 -16.23 -19.38 18.32
C LYS A 274 -15.44 -19.93 17.13
N ILE A 275 -14.22 -19.43 16.94
CA ILE A 275 -13.32 -19.90 15.89
C ILE A 275 -12.08 -20.54 16.49
N ASP A 276 -11.69 -21.64 15.88
CA ASP A 276 -10.39 -22.27 16.11
C ASP A 276 -9.37 -21.63 15.16
N ILE A 277 -8.35 -20.98 15.74
CA ILE A 277 -7.31 -20.25 15.00
C ILE A 277 -6.52 -21.19 14.07
N GLU A 278 -6.43 -22.49 14.39
CA GLU A 278 -5.68 -23.46 13.59
C GLU A 278 -6.41 -23.89 12.32
N SER A 279 -7.74 -23.83 12.30
CA SER A 279 -8.56 -24.33 11.19
C SER A 279 -9.41 -23.26 10.51
N CYS A 280 -9.59 -22.09 11.13
CA CYS A 280 -10.45 -21.04 10.57
C CYS A 280 -9.91 -20.48 9.24
N PRO A 281 -10.79 -20.02 8.34
CA PRO A 281 -10.38 -19.25 7.18
C PRO A 281 -9.78 -17.91 7.65
N THR A 282 -8.58 -17.59 7.17
CA THR A 282 -7.84 -16.37 7.53
C THR A 282 -7.92 -15.30 6.45
N PHE A 283 -8.44 -15.64 5.27
CA PHE A 283 -8.66 -14.69 4.19
C PHE A 283 -10.02 -14.91 3.55
N THR A 284 -10.75 -13.84 3.32
CA THR A 284 -12.05 -13.85 2.64
C THR A 284 -12.05 -12.77 1.59
N MET A 285 -12.39 -13.13 0.35
CA MET A 285 -12.57 -12.22 -0.77
C MET A 285 -14.04 -12.08 -1.10
N TYR A 286 -14.45 -10.87 -1.44
CA TYR A 286 -15.73 -10.54 -2.03
C TYR A 286 -15.50 -10.01 -3.45
N ASN A 287 -16.23 -10.55 -4.42
CA ASN A 287 -16.30 -10.03 -5.77
C ASN A 287 -17.77 -9.76 -6.09
N GLY A 288 -18.09 -8.50 -6.38
CA GLY A 288 -19.40 -8.02 -6.81
C GLY A 288 -19.50 -7.66 -8.30
N GLU A 289 -18.43 -7.78 -9.08
CA GLU A 289 -18.41 -7.43 -10.51
C GLU A 289 -19.09 -8.49 -11.38
N SER A 290 -18.86 -9.76 -11.06
CA SER A 290 -19.37 -10.91 -11.82
C SER A 290 -20.50 -11.66 -11.08
N GLY A 291 -21.35 -10.90 -10.39
CA GLY A 291 -22.30 -11.40 -9.39
C GLY A 291 -21.77 -11.24 -7.96
N ALA A 292 -22.60 -11.50 -6.94
CA ALA A 292 -22.20 -11.36 -5.53
C ALA A 292 -21.64 -12.68 -5.00
N THR A 293 -20.32 -12.84 -5.05
CA THR A 293 -19.62 -14.05 -4.62
C THR A 293 -18.65 -13.77 -3.48
N MET A 294 -18.50 -14.76 -2.60
CA MET A 294 -17.57 -14.69 -1.48
C MET A 294 -16.79 -15.99 -1.40
N PHE A 295 -15.47 -15.88 -1.27
CA PHE A 295 -14.56 -17.02 -1.20
C PHE A 295 -13.67 -16.89 0.03
N SER A 296 -13.70 -17.89 0.90
CA SER A 296 -12.94 -17.91 2.15
C SER A 296 -12.01 -19.10 2.17
N TYR A 297 -10.75 -18.87 2.55
CA TYR A 297 -9.72 -19.90 2.65
C TYR A 297 -8.72 -19.55 3.75
N ARG A 298 -7.89 -20.52 4.12
CA ARG A 298 -6.75 -20.29 5.00
C ARG A 298 -5.55 -19.87 4.16
N HIS A 299 -5.11 -18.64 4.33
CA HIS A 299 -3.88 -18.16 3.70
C HIS A 299 -2.68 -18.74 4.45
N GLU A 300 -1.79 -19.39 3.70
CA GLU A 300 -0.60 -20.04 4.23
C GLU A 300 0.46 -19.01 4.65
N LYS A 301 1.32 -19.38 5.59
CA LYS A 301 2.49 -18.57 5.94
C LYS A 301 3.52 -18.70 4.82
N ASP A 302 4.09 -17.57 4.42
CA ASP A 302 5.26 -17.56 3.55
C ASP A 302 6.50 -17.87 4.38
N ASN A 303 7.28 -18.87 3.98
CA ASN A 303 8.53 -19.24 4.65
C ASN A 303 9.60 -18.14 4.50
N ASN A 304 9.50 -17.32 3.45
CA ASN A 304 10.42 -16.20 3.19
C ASN A 304 9.94 -14.90 3.85
N CYS A 305 8.90 -14.96 4.68
CA CYS A 305 8.40 -13.79 5.38
C CYS A 305 9.48 -13.21 6.31
N PRO A 306 9.77 -11.89 6.27
CA PRO A 306 10.78 -11.27 7.12
C PRO A 306 10.43 -11.28 8.61
N LEU A 307 9.20 -11.66 8.96
CA LEU A 307 8.72 -11.80 10.34
C LEU A 307 8.79 -13.24 10.86
N VAL A 308 9.25 -14.19 10.05
CA VAL A 308 9.49 -15.57 10.49
C VAL A 308 10.94 -15.64 11.01
N PRO A 309 11.16 -16.11 12.25
CA PRO A 309 12.51 -16.34 12.78
C PRO A 309 13.31 -17.23 11.85
N GLU A 310 14.62 -16.98 11.69
CA GLU A 310 15.47 -17.80 10.83
C GLU A 310 15.49 -19.28 11.22
N SER A 311 15.34 -19.60 12.51
CA SER A 311 15.22 -20.97 13.01
C SER A 311 14.02 -21.74 12.45
N ASP A 312 12.98 -21.01 12.04
CA ASP A 312 11.69 -21.55 11.60
C ASP A 312 11.50 -21.45 10.09
N LYS A 313 12.44 -20.83 9.36
CA LYS A 313 12.46 -20.83 7.91
C LYS A 313 12.76 -22.25 7.45
N LYS A 314 11.80 -22.90 6.78
CA LYS A 314 12.04 -24.18 6.12
C LYS A 314 13.03 -23.92 4.97
N ILE A 315 14.25 -24.43 5.10
CA ILE A 315 15.19 -24.55 3.98
C ILE A 315 14.49 -25.44 2.94
N SER A 316 13.94 -24.84 1.88
CA SER A 316 13.57 -25.60 0.70
C SER A 316 14.85 -26.06 0.04
N ASN A 317 15.16 -27.36 0.12
CA ASN A 317 16.16 -28.01 -0.74
C ASN A 317 15.63 -28.11 -2.18
N ASP A 318 15.18 -27.00 -2.74
CA ASP A 318 15.07 -26.84 -4.18
C ASP A 318 16.26 -25.96 -4.55
N ASP A 319 17.30 -26.60 -5.07
CA ASP A 319 18.51 -25.96 -5.59
C ASP A 319 18.12 -24.91 -6.64
N GLN A 320 18.00 -23.66 -6.21
CA GLN A 320 18.33 -22.50 -7.01
C GLN A 320 19.35 -21.74 -6.18
N GLU A 321 20.61 -21.77 -6.64
CA GLU A 321 21.65 -20.86 -6.19
C GLU A 321 21.10 -19.43 -6.34
N ILE A 322 20.57 -18.91 -5.24
CA ILE A 322 20.42 -17.49 -5.02
C ILE A 322 21.71 -17.14 -4.28
N ASP A 323 22.62 -16.46 -4.97
CA ASP A 323 23.75 -15.81 -4.33
C ASP A 323 23.19 -14.84 -3.27
N GLU A 324 23.18 -15.29 -2.01
CA GLU A 324 22.99 -14.43 -0.86
C GLU A 324 24.23 -13.52 -0.78
N LEU A 325 24.06 -12.28 -1.22
CA LEU A 325 25.02 -11.22 -0.90
C LEU A 325 24.79 -10.84 0.57
N ASP A 326 25.56 -11.45 1.46
CA ASP A 326 25.69 -11.01 2.84
C ASP A 326 26.34 -9.63 2.89
N ASP A 327 25.70 -8.69 3.60
CA ASP A 327 26.15 -7.30 3.79
C ASP A 327 27.46 -7.17 4.62
N GLU A 328 28.13 -8.29 4.96
CA GLU A 328 29.42 -8.31 5.66
C GLU A 328 30.64 -8.55 4.75
N ASP A 329 30.47 -8.83 3.46
CA ASP A 329 31.59 -9.08 2.51
C ASP A 329 32.10 -7.81 1.76
N PHE A 330 31.79 -6.61 2.25
CA PHE A 330 32.32 -5.35 1.68
C PHE A 330 33.77 -5.03 2.07
N GLU A 331 34.58 -6.00 2.48
CA GLU A 331 36.02 -5.83 2.61
C GLU A 331 36.77 -6.59 1.50
N THR A 332 37.24 -5.80 0.53
CA THR A 332 38.24 -6.10 -0.53
C THR A 332 37.74 -6.58 -1.90
N VAL A 333 36.74 -5.91 -2.48
CA VAL A 333 36.61 -5.89 -3.94
C VAL A 333 37.76 -5.04 -4.51
N LYS A 334 38.68 -5.68 -5.25
CA LYS A 334 39.72 -4.96 -6.00
C LYS A 334 39.09 -4.34 -7.26
N ASP A 335 38.66 -3.10 -7.12
CA ASP A 335 38.17 -2.30 -8.24
C ASP A 335 39.26 -2.08 -9.29
N ILE A 336 38.96 -2.41 -10.54
CA ILE A 336 39.81 -2.11 -11.69
C ILE A 336 39.37 -0.78 -12.27
N VAL A 337 40.26 0.21 -12.16
CA VAL A 337 39.99 1.58 -12.60
C VAL A 337 40.59 1.81 -13.99
N TYR A 338 39.74 2.09 -14.97
CA TYR A 338 40.14 2.55 -16.28
C TYR A 338 40.03 4.07 -16.36
N VAL A 339 41.15 4.75 -16.65
CA VAL A 339 41.19 6.19 -16.86
C VAL A 339 40.96 6.46 -18.34
N LEU A 340 39.97 7.29 -18.67
CA LEU A 340 39.65 7.59 -20.05
C LEU A 340 40.75 8.47 -20.69
N PRO A 341 41.17 8.20 -21.95
CA PRO A 341 42.34 8.86 -22.55
C PRO A 341 42.26 10.39 -22.71
N GLU A 342 41.04 10.97 -22.66
CA GLU A 342 40.79 12.38 -22.97
C GLU A 342 39.86 13.10 -21.96
N SER A 343 39.60 12.50 -20.79
CA SER A 343 38.77 13.13 -19.75
C SER A 343 39.24 12.77 -18.33
N ASN A 344 38.89 13.58 -17.33
CA ASN A 344 39.08 13.24 -15.90
C ASN A 344 38.08 12.15 -15.41
N GLY A 345 37.37 11.49 -16.32
CA GLY A 345 36.44 10.41 -16.01
C GLY A 345 37.17 9.11 -15.70
N GLN A 346 36.71 8.43 -14.66
CA GLN A 346 37.15 7.09 -14.28
C GLN A 346 35.99 6.11 -14.46
N VAL A 347 36.28 4.96 -15.05
CA VAL A 347 35.35 3.83 -15.09
C VAL A 347 35.85 2.81 -14.08
N VAL A 348 35.02 2.51 -13.09
CA VAL A 348 35.31 1.54 -12.04
C VAL A 348 34.52 0.27 -12.33
N ILE A 349 35.21 -0.85 -12.42
CA ILE A 349 34.62 -2.16 -12.72
C ILE A 349 35.14 -3.14 -11.68
N ASP A 350 34.24 -3.86 -11.02
CA ASP A 350 34.62 -4.95 -10.13
C ASP A 350 35.13 -6.16 -10.93
N GLU A 351 35.84 -7.07 -10.27
CA GLU A 351 36.50 -8.20 -10.92
C GLU A 351 35.50 -9.18 -11.58
N GLN A 352 34.28 -9.31 -11.05
CA GLN A 352 33.25 -10.19 -11.62
C GLN A 352 32.69 -9.58 -12.90
N SER A 353 32.34 -8.30 -12.86
CA SER A 353 31.89 -7.54 -14.04
C SER A 353 32.95 -7.48 -15.14
N LEU A 354 34.25 -7.43 -14.82
CA LEU A 354 35.30 -7.45 -15.83
C LEU A 354 35.30 -8.74 -16.66
N LYS A 355 35.02 -9.90 -16.04
CA LYS A 355 34.96 -11.18 -16.75
C LYS A 355 33.83 -11.19 -17.79
N ILE A 356 32.70 -10.59 -17.43
CA ILE A 356 31.52 -10.45 -18.29
C ILE A 356 31.77 -9.44 -19.42
N LEU A 357 32.43 -8.33 -19.11
CA LEU A 357 32.69 -7.23 -20.04
C LEU A 357 33.92 -7.46 -20.94
N ASN A 358 34.53 -8.64 -20.87
CA ASN A 358 35.68 -9.00 -21.67
C ASN A 358 35.33 -8.97 -23.17
N ASN A 359 36.20 -8.37 -23.99
CA ASN A 359 35.96 -8.11 -25.42
C ASN A 359 34.73 -7.23 -25.75
N THR A 360 34.23 -6.45 -24.79
CA THR A 360 33.21 -5.42 -25.06
C THR A 360 33.85 -4.07 -25.41
N THR A 361 33.11 -3.22 -26.12
CA THR A 361 33.46 -1.81 -26.38
C THR A 361 32.54 -0.93 -25.55
N LEU A 362 33.13 -0.15 -24.65
CA LEU A 362 32.45 0.89 -23.88
C LEU A 362 32.58 2.24 -24.62
N THR A 363 31.45 2.79 -25.04
CA THR A 363 31.36 4.14 -25.61
C THR A 363 30.78 5.09 -24.57
N TYR A 364 31.39 6.25 -24.42
CA TYR A 364 30.95 7.31 -23.52
C TYR A 364 30.56 8.56 -24.32
N THR A 365 29.51 9.25 -23.90
CA THR A 365 29.09 10.52 -24.49
C THR A 365 28.68 11.50 -23.39
N THR A 366 29.23 12.72 -23.44
CA THR A 366 28.87 13.81 -22.53
C THR A 366 27.92 14.76 -23.25
N GLU A 367 26.71 14.93 -22.72
CA GLU A 367 25.74 15.91 -23.23
C GLU A 367 25.39 16.94 -22.14
N LEU A 368 24.73 18.05 -22.53
CA LEU A 368 24.32 19.14 -21.63
C LEU A 368 23.39 18.70 -20.48
N ILE A 369 22.73 17.55 -20.61
CA ILE A 369 21.77 16.99 -19.64
C ILE A 369 22.35 15.83 -18.80
N GLY A 370 23.60 15.44 -19.04
CA GLY A 370 24.27 14.37 -18.29
C GLY A 370 25.23 13.55 -19.15
N SER A 371 25.96 12.65 -18.48
CA SER A 371 26.87 11.70 -19.11
C SER A 371 26.17 10.35 -19.30
N THR A 372 26.32 9.75 -20.48
CA THR A 372 25.78 8.41 -20.79
C THR A 372 26.86 7.47 -21.25
N PHE A 373 26.71 6.19 -20.92
CA PHE A 373 27.57 5.10 -21.37
C PHE A 373 26.76 4.10 -22.19
N LYS A 374 27.41 3.51 -23.18
CA LYS A 374 26.87 2.47 -24.04
C LYS A 374 27.88 1.34 -24.16
N ILE A 375 27.46 0.12 -23.82
CA ILE A 375 28.29 -1.09 -23.94
C ILE A 375 27.83 -1.87 -25.17
N THR A 376 28.77 -2.28 -26.02
CA THR A 376 28.48 -3.04 -27.26
C THR A 376 29.53 -4.12 -27.50
N GLY A 377 29.15 -5.28 -28.05
CA GLY A 377 30.06 -6.40 -28.31
C GLY A 377 30.12 -7.42 -27.18
N GLY A 378 31.12 -8.32 -27.18
CA GLY A 378 31.28 -9.38 -26.17
C GLY A 378 30.20 -10.48 -26.20
N SER A 379 29.93 -11.10 -25.05
CA SER A 379 29.00 -12.23 -24.84
C SER A 379 27.51 -11.82 -24.72
N MET A 380 27.15 -10.65 -25.26
CA MET A 380 25.81 -10.07 -25.12
C MET A 380 24.83 -10.63 -26.16
N THR A 381 23.71 -11.19 -25.71
CA THR A 381 22.70 -11.87 -26.56
C THR A 381 21.59 -10.96 -27.04
N SER A 382 21.33 -9.91 -26.28
CA SER A 382 20.32 -8.89 -26.58
C SER A 382 20.76 -7.55 -26.02
N SER A 383 20.52 -6.48 -26.76
CA SER A 383 20.71 -5.11 -26.29
C SER A 383 19.42 -4.32 -26.48
N CYS A 384 19.03 -3.55 -25.47
CA CYS A 384 18.07 -2.48 -25.67
C CYS A 384 18.67 -1.48 -26.67
N GLY A 385 17.90 -0.91 -27.60
CA GLY A 385 18.42 0.00 -28.63
C GLY A 385 19.21 1.21 -28.10
N CYS A 386 19.04 1.56 -26.82
CA CYS A 386 19.83 2.58 -26.12
C CYS A 386 21.16 2.07 -25.50
N GLY A 387 21.34 0.76 -25.36
CA GLY A 387 22.55 0.11 -24.84
C GLY A 387 22.83 0.30 -23.34
N SER A 388 21.82 0.70 -22.55
CA SER A 388 21.88 0.83 -21.08
C SER A 388 21.56 -0.46 -20.33
N SER A 389 21.11 -1.49 -21.05
CA SER A 389 20.74 -2.81 -20.48
C SER A 389 20.97 -3.88 -21.53
N PHE A 390 21.51 -5.02 -21.12
CA PHE A 390 21.82 -6.14 -22.00
C PHE A 390 21.59 -7.49 -21.31
N GLY A 391 21.27 -8.49 -22.12
CA GLY A 391 21.19 -9.89 -21.69
C GLY A 391 22.50 -10.62 -21.95
N LEU A 392 22.80 -11.62 -21.12
CA LEU A 392 23.94 -12.52 -21.26
C LEU A 392 23.44 -13.91 -21.66
N ASP A 393 24.25 -14.65 -22.43
CA ASP A 393 24.02 -16.09 -22.63
C ASP A 393 24.33 -16.83 -21.32
N GLN A 394 23.48 -17.77 -20.92
CA GLN A 394 23.63 -18.54 -19.67
C GLN A 394 24.74 -19.61 -19.72
N GLU A 395 25.60 -19.61 -20.75
CA GLU A 395 26.74 -20.53 -20.86
C GLU A 395 28.07 -19.77 -20.98
N THR A 396 28.48 -19.09 -19.90
CA THR A 396 29.90 -18.71 -19.67
C THR A 396 30.22 -18.61 -18.20
#